data_AF-A0AAD4FFV1-F1
#
_entry.id   AF-A0AAD4FFV1-F1
#
_cell.length_a   1.000
_cell.length_b   1.000
_cell.length_c   1.000
_cell.angle_alpha   90.00
_cell.angle_beta   90.00
_cell.angle_gamma   90.00
#
_symmetry.space_group_name_H-M   'P 1'
#
loop_
_entity.id
_entity.type
_entity.pdbx_description
1 polymer ?
#
loop_
_entity_poly.entity_id
_entity_poly.type
_entity_poly.pdbx_seq_one_letter_code
_entity_poly.pdbx_strand_id
1 'polypeptide(L)'
;MANDKRQTGLACQKCRTPIDIDASIDQLNPAAFKLLTDSTVSGQQPASRTSPSRQSRAPNPPEHLKTYHDAAKDARNPTFKRNIQGAPPSAHSNGPQNPAMSFIDIHMSESMIDPPSSTSRSPSRKPQPVDTKPSANDKARRKSFTNNLPGGASLADGLETTNRLFEILSARSDIDHPICTECTDLLISGLQKRLAVATRERDAYVDYLRRANTDVPSADEVKLAEAALTSARKAEATAITQLEALEHEKAELDNQLAALEAESRSLDIEEAEFWKSRNEFNTELTAVQNERDALATRYAHDAQVLNQLQRRSVYNDTFNITHDNHFATINGLRLGRLPNPYVDWPEINAAWGQTCLLLATLAERLGYKFEGYELCPMGSTSTITRLEVKGGSGGGNTTTTTTTAESTRQPSTAGSPQISKHRLELYSSGDFPINFGFLHRKFDTAMVAFLECLRQLGEFVENSAAVPTHPATGQSGSHIGGPGGAPGVKMPYEIRKDRIHDQSIKLALNKDEGWTKACKYTLTCCKYLLAHANNVESMGAKRR
;
A
#
# COMPACT_ATOMS: atom_id res chain seq x y z
N MET A 1 12.14 -61.89 -122.07
CA MET A 1 11.69 -60.57 -121.63
C MET A 1 12.89 -59.86 -121.02
N ALA A 2 13.19 -58.67 -121.55
CA ALA A 2 14.34 -57.86 -121.19
C ALA A 2 14.33 -57.47 -119.71
N ASN A 3 15.50 -57.42 -119.08
CA ASN A 3 15.78 -56.40 -118.08
C ASN A 3 17.28 -56.10 -118.08
N ASP A 4 17.56 -54.83 -118.32
CA ASP A 4 18.86 -54.22 -118.56
C ASP A 4 19.90 -54.55 -117.49
N LYS A 5 21.13 -54.85 -117.95
CA LYS A 5 22.33 -54.77 -117.13
C LYS A 5 22.55 -53.30 -116.75
N ARG A 6 22.07 -52.89 -115.57
CA ARG A 6 22.45 -51.60 -114.97
C ARG A 6 23.94 -51.62 -114.64
N GLN A 7 24.68 -50.70 -115.27
CA GLN A 7 26.05 -50.34 -114.93
C GLN A 7 26.15 -50.00 -113.44
N THR A 8 27.23 -50.44 -112.78
CA THR A 8 27.59 -50.05 -111.41
C THR A 8 27.95 -48.57 -111.38
N GLY A 9 26.94 -47.70 -111.30
CA GLY A 9 27.13 -46.27 -111.06
C GLY A 9 27.65 -46.04 -109.64
N LEU A 10 28.61 -45.13 -109.48
CA LEU A 10 29.07 -44.69 -108.17
C LEU A 10 27.90 -44.08 -107.40
N ALA A 11 27.82 -44.34 -106.10
CA ALA A 11 26.77 -43.82 -105.25
C ALA A 11 27.38 -43.02 -104.09
N CYS A 12 26.64 -42.02 -103.62
CA CYS A 12 26.99 -41.25 -102.44
C CYS A 12 27.15 -42.20 -101.25
N GLN A 13 28.31 -42.21 -100.61
CA GLN A 13 28.52 -43.10 -99.47
C GLN A 13 27.67 -42.70 -98.24
N LYS A 14 27.15 -41.46 -98.21
CA LYS A 14 26.32 -40.96 -97.11
C LYS A 14 24.82 -41.18 -97.31
N CYS A 15 24.28 -40.84 -98.48
CA CYS A 15 22.83 -40.93 -98.76
C CYS A 15 22.46 -41.96 -99.83
N ARG A 16 23.45 -42.69 -100.38
CA ARG A 16 23.31 -43.73 -101.41
C ARG A 16 22.61 -43.28 -102.69
N THR A 17 22.52 -41.96 -102.93
CA THR A 17 22.06 -41.43 -104.21
C THR A 17 23.07 -41.75 -105.30
N PRO A 18 22.63 -42.15 -106.51
CA PRO A 18 23.55 -42.34 -107.62
C PRO A 18 24.20 -41.00 -107.97
N ILE A 19 25.52 -41.01 -108.14
CA ILE A 19 26.32 -39.84 -108.49
C ILE A 19 26.92 -40.08 -109.86
N ASP A 20 26.67 -39.15 -110.77
CA ASP A 20 27.45 -39.05 -112.00
C ASP A 20 28.69 -38.19 -111.74
N ILE A 21 29.86 -38.72 -112.09
CA ILE A 21 31.10 -37.97 -112.02
C ILE A 21 31.06 -36.89 -113.11
N ASP A 22 31.39 -35.66 -112.76
CA ASP A 22 31.52 -34.57 -113.74
C ASP A 22 32.67 -34.87 -114.70
N ALA A 23 32.48 -34.59 -116.00
CA ALA A 23 33.44 -34.92 -117.06
C ALA A 23 34.86 -34.32 -116.84
N SER A 24 34.99 -33.32 -115.96
CA SER A 24 36.28 -32.75 -115.55
C SER A 24 37.14 -33.66 -114.67
N ILE A 25 36.55 -34.65 -113.99
CA ILE A 25 37.25 -35.57 -113.09
C ILE A 25 37.56 -36.91 -113.80
N ASP A 26 36.80 -37.25 -114.84
CA ASP A 26 36.94 -38.50 -115.62
C ASP A 26 38.20 -38.52 -116.52
N GLN A 27 38.83 -37.35 -116.74
CA GLN A 27 40.09 -37.17 -117.49
C GLN A 27 41.07 -36.21 -116.77
N LEU A 28 41.45 -36.55 -115.53
CA LEU A 28 42.43 -35.75 -114.79
C LEU A 28 43.86 -35.97 -115.33
N ASN A 29 44.53 -34.88 -115.71
CA ASN A 29 45.97 -34.89 -115.95
C ASN A 29 46.70 -35.24 -114.63
N PRO A 30 47.73 -36.10 -114.61
CA PRO A 30 48.48 -36.47 -113.40
C PRO A 30 48.96 -35.30 -112.53
N ALA A 31 49.24 -34.12 -113.11
CA ALA A 31 49.57 -32.92 -112.33
C ALA A 31 48.37 -32.35 -111.54
N ALA A 32 47.16 -32.39 -112.12
CA ALA A 32 45.93 -31.94 -111.47
C ALA A 32 45.48 -32.92 -110.38
N PHE A 33 45.67 -34.23 -110.59
CA PHE A 33 45.45 -35.25 -109.57
C PHE A 33 46.31 -34.99 -108.33
N LYS A 34 47.61 -34.73 -108.52
CA LYS A 34 48.54 -34.45 -107.42
C LYS A 34 48.18 -33.18 -106.63
N LEU A 35 47.77 -32.11 -107.31
CA LEU A 35 47.33 -30.87 -106.65
C LEU A 35 46.07 -31.06 -105.81
N LEU A 36 45.12 -31.89 -106.25
CA LEU A 36 43.90 -32.18 -105.49
C LEU A 36 44.20 -33.04 -104.25
N THR A 37 45.11 -34.01 -104.36
CA THR A 37 45.56 -34.79 -103.20
C THR A 37 46.43 -33.99 -102.23
N ASP A 38 47.22 -33.02 -102.71
CA ASP A 38 48.11 -32.20 -101.89
C ASP A 38 47.40 -30.97 -101.26
N SER A 39 46.36 -30.41 -101.90
CA SER A 39 45.60 -29.27 -101.33
C SER A 39 44.75 -29.64 -100.11
N THR A 40 44.44 -30.93 -99.92
CA THR A 40 43.91 -31.46 -98.65
C THR A 40 44.93 -31.52 -97.51
N VAL A 41 46.20 -31.19 -97.77
CA VAL A 41 47.31 -31.29 -96.78
C VAL A 41 47.55 -29.97 -96.02
N SER A 42 46.85 -28.87 -96.32
CA SER A 42 47.03 -27.63 -95.57
C SER A 42 46.23 -27.58 -94.26
N GLY A 43 46.69 -28.41 -93.32
CA GLY A 43 46.41 -28.35 -91.89
C GLY A 43 47.67 -28.68 -91.08
N GLN A 44 48.85 -28.29 -91.57
CA GLN A 44 50.08 -28.32 -90.76
C GLN A 44 49.93 -27.33 -89.60
N GLN A 45 49.60 -27.86 -88.42
CA GLN A 45 50.04 -27.28 -87.17
C GLN A 45 51.57 -27.10 -87.25
N PRO A 46 52.13 -25.93 -86.93
CA PRO A 46 53.57 -25.82 -86.78
C PRO A 46 54.00 -26.72 -85.62
N ALA A 47 55.05 -27.51 -85.86
CA ALA A 47 55.73 -28.27 -84.83
C ALA A 47 56.18 -27.33 -83.69
N SER A 48 55.52 -27.39 -82.54
CA SER A 48 56.01 -26.76 -81.32
C SER A 48 56.91 -27.74 -80.58
N ARG A 49 58.19 -27.37 -80.58
CA ARG A 49 59.30 -27.92 -79.82
C ARG A 49 58.90 -28.44 -78.43
N THR A 50 59.41 -29.62 -78.12
CA THR A 50 59.57 -30.15 -76.76
C THR A 50 60.14 -29.08 -75.83
N SER A 51 59.41 -28.78 -74.76
CA SER A 51 59.86 -28.08 -73.54
C SER A 51 59.16 -28.74 -72.35
N PRO A 52 59.81 -28.85 -71.19
CA PRO A 52 59.50 -29.88 -70.20
C PRO A 52 58.22 -29.54 -69.41
N SER A 53 57.44 -30.59 -69.13
CA SER A 53 56.52 -30.77 -68.01
C SER A 53 56.11 -29.48 -67.26
N ARG A 54 55.06 -28.82 -67.73
CA ARG A 54 54.27 -27.89 -66.91
C ARG A 54 53.16 -28.69 -66.24
N GLN A 55 53.36 -28.99 -64.96
CA GLN A 55 52.41 -29.70 -64.11
C GLN A 55 51.04 -29.01 -64.15
N SER A 56 50.01 -29.79 -64.46
CA SER A 56 48.61 -29.41 -64.31
C SER A 56 48.35 -29.04 -62.85
N ARG A 57 48.02 -27.77 -62.60
CA ARG A 57 47.45 -27.32 -61.33
C ARG A 57 46.10 -28.02 -61.16
N ALA A 58 45.97 -28.84 -60.11
CA ALA A 58 44.72 -29.49 -59.77
C ALA A 58 43.63 -28.44 -59.43
N PRO A 59 42.33 -28.74 -59.62
CA PRO A 59 41.23 -27.77 -59.50
C PRO A 59 40.98 -27.22 -58.09
N ASN A 60 41.78 -27.60 -57.09
CA ASN A 60 41.68 -27.10 -55.73
C ASN A 60 43.08 -26.93 -55.13
N PRO A 61 43.52 -25.70 -54.81
CA PRO A 61 44.73 -25.49 -54.02
C PRO A 61 44.52 -26.08 -52.62
N PRO A 62 45.51 -26.81 -52.05
CA PRO A 62 45.41 -27.36 -50.69
C PRO A 62 45.30 -26.26 -49.61
N GLU A 63 45.57 -25.00 -49.94
CA GLU A 63 45.35 -23.85 -49.06
C GLU A 63 43.87 -23.61 -48.76
N HIS A 64 42.96 -23.86 -49.70
CA HIS A 64 41.53 -23.63 -49.51
C HIS A 64 40.89 -24.63 -48.54
N LEU A 65 41.46 -25.84 -48.49
CA LEU A 65 41.06 -26.90 -47.57
C LEU A 65 41.57 -26.59 -46.15
N LYS A 66 42.77 -25.98 -46.05
CA LYS A 66 43.31 -25.49 -44.79
C LYS A 66 42.52 -24.28 -44.25
N THR A 67 42.21 -23.29 -45.08
CA THR A 67 41.39 -22.14 -44.65
C THR A 67 39.98 -22.56 -44.22
N TYR A 68 39.38 -23.55 -44.90
CA TYR A 68 38.11 -24.14 -44.47
C TYR A 68 38.23 -24.88 -43.13
N HIS A 69 39.29 -25.67 -42.94
CA HIS A 69 39.52 -26.38 -41.68
C HIS A 69 39.86 -25.45 -40.51
N ASP A 70 40.54 -24.34 -40.75
CA ASP A 70 40.88 -23.37 -39.71
C ASP A 70 39.65 -22.53 -39.35
N ALA A 71 38.84 -22.09 -40.33
CA ALA A 71 37.55 -21.44 -40.07
C ALA A 71 36.52 -22.35 -39.36
N ALA A 72 36.59 -23.67 -39.59
CA ALA A 72 35.72 -24.65 -38.94
C ALA A 72 36.11 -24.95 -37.48
N LYS A 73 37.35 -24.70 -37.07
CA LYS A 73 37.81 -24.87 -35.68
C LYS A 73 37.36 -23.72 -34.77
N ASP A 74 37.29 -22.50 -35.32
CA ASP A 74 36.87 -21.29 -34.59
C ASP A 74 35.36 -20.98 -34.70
N ALA A 75 34.58 -21.87 -35.29
CA ALA A 75 33.14 -21.72 -35.40
C ALA A 75 32.47 -21.89 -34.02
N ARG A 76 32.03 -20.79 -33.41
CA ARG A 76 31.15 -20.80 -32.22
C ARG A 76 29.86 -21.57 -32.52
N ASN A 77 29.29 -22.21 -31.49
CA ASN A 77 28.00 -22.90 -31.61
C ASN A 77 26.94 -21.96 -32.22
N PRO A 78 26.14 -22.43 -33.19
CA PRO A 78 25.19 -21.57 -33.90
C PRO A 78 24.16 -21.00 -32.91
N THR A 79 24.11 -19.67 -32.81
CA THR A 79 23.16 -18.91 -31.98
C THR A 79 21.70 -19.01 -32.48
N PHE A 80 21.47 -19.66 -33.62
CA PHE A 80 20.14 -19.99 -34.12
C PHE A 80 20.05 -21.46 -34.53
N LYS A 81 19.38 -22.26 -33.71
CA LYS A 81 18.88 -23.58 -34.13
C LYS A 81 17.66 -23.36 -35.02
N ARG A 82 17.85 -23.44 -36.34
CA ARG A 82 16.72 -23.57 -37.27
C ARG A 82 16.17 -24.98 -37.12
N ASN A 83 15.12 -25.13 -36.31
CA ASN A 83 14.40 -26.38 -36.15
C ASN A 83 13.76 -26.76 -37.49
N ILE A 84 14.25 -27.83 -38.12
CA ILE A 84 13.66 -28.41 -39.31
C ILE A 84 12.44 -29.22 -38.82
N GLN A 85 11.25 -28.71 -39.09
CA GLN A 85 9.99 -29.43 -38.86
C GLN A 85 9.96 -30.69 -39.72
N GLY A 86 9.99 -31.86 -39.08
CA GLY A 86 9.86 -33.13 -39.78
C GLY A 86 10.27 -34.37 -39.00
N ALA A 87 9.89 -34.50 -37.73
CA ALA A 87 9.90 -35.79 -37.02
C ALA A 87 8.79 -35.81 -35.95
N PRO A 88 8.07 -36.93 -35.75
CA PRO A 88 6.92 -36.99 -34.85
C PRO A 88 7.37 -37.12 -33.39
N PRO A 89 6.71 -36.46 -32.42
CA PRO A 89 6.99 -36.71 -31.02
C PRO A 89 6.08 -37.82 -30.46
N SER A 90 6.72 -38.81 -29.85
CA SER A 90 6.12 -39.79 -28.96
C SER A 90 5.87 -39.16 -27.59
N ALA A 91 4.60 -39.19 -27.18
CA ALA A 91 4.04 -39.42 -25.83
C ALA A 91 4.76 -38.93 -24.55
N HIS A 92 3.98 -38.12 -23.81
CA HIS A 92 3.69 -38.17 -22.36
C HIS A 92 4.54 -37.36 -21.37
N SER A 93 3.87 -36.43 -20.64
CA SER A 93 3.60 -36.54 -19.20
C SER A 93 2.92 -35.28 -18.61
N ASN A 94 1.64 -35.44 -18.24
CA ASN A 94 0.91 -34.92 -17.06
C ASN A 94 1.06 -33.48 -16.51
N GLY A 95 -0.10 -32.85 -16.27
CA GLY A 95 -0.35 -32.05 -15.04
C GLY A 95 -1.13 -30.74 -15.23
N PRO A 96 -2.23 -30.47 -14.49
CA PRO A 96 -3.21 -29.41 -14.82
C PRO A 96 -2.90 -28.05 -14.18
N GLN A 97 -3.19 -26.96 -14.91
CA GLN A 97 -3.17 -25.58 -14.40
C GLN A 97 -4.56 -25.19 -13.87
N ASN A 98 -4.60 -24.71 -12.61
CA ASN A 98 -5.72 -23.97 -12.04
C ASN A 98 -5.54 -22.46 -12.35
N PRO A 99 -6.59 -21.73 -12.78
CA PRO A 99 -6.52 -20.29 -13.01
C PRO A 99 -7.14 -19.52 -11.83
N ALA A 100 -6.30 -19.07 -10.92
CA ALA A 100 -6.66 -18.00 -9.99
C ALA A 100 -5.39 -17.19 -9.75
N MET A 101 -5.43 -15.93 -10.17
CA MET A 101 -4.93 -14.73 -9.47
C MET A 101 -4.73 -13.63 -10.52
N SER A 102 -5.65 -12.68 -10.45
CA SER A 102 -5.67 -11.38 -11.11
C SER A 102 -4.41 -10.57 -10.81
N PHE A 103 -3.76 -10.03 -11.84
CA PHE A 103 -2.85 -8.90 -11.68
C PHE A 103 -3.56 -7.62 -12.13
N ILE A 104 -3.55 -6.62 -11.25
CA ILE A 104 -4.07 -5.27 -11.47
C ILE A 104 -2.98 -4.50 -12.21
N ASP A 105 -3.32 -4.03 -13.42
CA ASP A 105 -2.47 -3.23 -14.29
C ASP A 105 -2.68 -1.75 -13.97
N ILE A 106 -1.64 -1.07 -13.47
CA ILE A 106 -1.60 0.39 -13.32
C ILE A 106 -0.60 0.92 -14.35
N HIS A 107 -1.17 1.57 -15.35
CA HIS A 107 -0.55 2.35 -16.41
C HIS A 107 0.70 3.14 -15.99
N MET A 108 1.76 3.01 -16.79
CA MET A 108 2.54 4.18 -17.20
C MET A 108 2.49 4.29 -18.72
N SER A 109 1.88 5.38 -19.16
CA SER A 109 1.66 5.79 -20.54
C SER A 109 2.93 6.36 -21.19
N GLU A 110 3.11 5.94 -22.45
CA GLU A 110 3.58 6.74 -23.59
C GLU A 110 5.07 7.14 -23.66
N SER A 111 5.82 6.40 -24.49
CA SER A 111 6.57 6.96 -25.63
C SER A 111 7.47 5.89 -26.27
N MET A 112 7.00 5.21 -27.31
CA MET A 112 7.88 4.58 -28.32
C MET A 112 7.26 4.71 -29.71
N ILE A 113 8.04 5.28 -30.63
CA ILE A 113 7.81 5.29 -32.07
C ILE A 113 8.53 4.06 -32.64
N ASP A 114 7.78 3.14 -33.24
CA ASP A 114 8.31 2.03 -34.04
C ASP A 114 8.11 2.30 -35.55
N PRO A 115 9.06 1.91 -36.42
CA PRO A 115 8.88 1.87 -37.87
C PRO A 115 8.23 0.56 -38.32
N PRO A 116 7.51 0.53 -39.47
CA PRO A 116 6.78 -0.65 -39.89
C PRO A 116 7.69 -1.67 -40.59
N SER A 117 7.37 -2.95 -40.39
CA SER A 117 7.90 -4.06 -41.16
C SER A 117 6.81 -4.77 -41.99
N SER A 118 7.19 -5.06 -43.24
CA SER A 118 6.84 -6.23 -44.07
C SER A 118 5.49 -6.35 -44.78
N THR A 119 5.57 -6.78 -46.05
CA THR A 119 4.83 -7.90 -46.70
C THR A 119 5.41 -8.03 -48.14
N SER A 120 6.18 -9.05 -48.51
CA SER A 120 5.92 -10.46 -48.82
C SER A 120 5.49 -10.77 -50.27
N ARG A 121 6.22 -11.73 -50.89
CA ARG A 121 5.84 -12.76 -51.89
C ARG A 121 6.08 -12.54 -53.41
N SER A 122 6.83 -13.49 -53.97
CA SER A 122 6.97 -13.92 -55.39
C SER A 122 5.85 -14.96 -55.76
N PRO A 123 5.81 -15.70 -56.91
CA PRO A 123 6.68 -15.77 -58.13
C PRO A 123 5.96 -16.02 -59.52
N SER A 124 6.78 -16.20 -60.60
CA SER A 124 6.60 -17.07 -61.81
C SER A 124 6.16 -16.53 -63.22
N ARG A 125 7.08 -16.72 -64.20
CA ARG A 125 7.00 -17.45 -65.52
C ARG A 125 6.35 -16.86 -66.83
N LYS A 126 7.22 -16.53 -67.83
CA LYS A 126 7.19 -16.65 -69.35
C LYS A 126 6.03 -15.98 -70.18
N PRO A 127 6.06 -15.88 -71.55
CA PRO A 127 7.12 -15.69 -72.60
C PRO A 127 6.80 -14.71 -73.82
N GLN A 128 7.83 -14.29 -74.61
CA GLN A 128 7.91 -13.98 -76.09
C GLN A 128 6.97 -12.91 -76.78
N PRO A 129 7.09 -12.46 -78.09
CA PRO A 129 8.08 -12.61 -79.20
C PRO A 129 8.37 -11.36 -80.16
N VAL A 130 9.21 -11.55 -81.22
CA VAL A 130 9.44 -10.90 -82.59
C VAL A 130 9.56 -9.35 -82.79
N ASP A 131 10.32 -8.74 -83.75
CA ASP A 131 10.26 -8.86 -85.24
C ASP A 131 11.38 -8.13 -86.08
N THR A 132 11.70 -8.70 -87.27
CA THR A 132 12.12 -8.18 -88.64
C THR A 132 13.25 -7.11 -88.90
N LYS A 133 14.34 -7.40 -89.66
CA LYS A 133 14.65 -7.34 -91.16
C LYS A 133 15.23 -5.97 -91.69
N PRO A 134 15.76 -5.80 -92.95
CA PRO A 134 16.92 -6.41 -93.65
C PRO A 134 17.76 -5.41 -94.54
N SER A 135 18.83 -5.84 -95.26
CA SER A 135 19.21 -5.40 -96.66
C SER A 135 20.49 -6.11 -97.17
N ALA A 136 20.44 -6.90 -98.27
CA ALA A 136 20.88 -6.60 -99.67
C ALA A 136 22.41 -6.55 -99.90
N ASN A 137 23.05 -6.98 -100.99
CA ASN A 137 22.81 -7.81 -102.19
C ASN A 137 24.15 -7.70 -102.97
N ASP A 138 24.78 -8.78 -103.51
CA ASP A 138 25.34 -8.74 -104.87
C ASP A 138 25.95 -10.07 -105.38
N LYS A 139 25.93 -10.21 -106.71
CA LYS A 139 26.15 -11.41 -107.54
C LYS A 139 27.47 -11.35 -108.32
N ALA A 140 28.03 -12.50 -108.71
CA ALA A 140 28.66 -12.77 -110.03
C ALA A 140 29.18 -14.23 -110.10
N ARG A 141 28.62 -15.14 -110.93
CA ARG A 141 28.85 -15.39 -112.37
C ARG A 141 29.86 -16.52 -112.62
N ARG A 142 29.35 -17.75 -112.83
CA ARG A 142 30.05 -18.86 -113.52
C ARG A 142 29.86 -18.73 -115.03
N LYS A 143 30.92 -18.96 -115.81
CA LYS A 143 30.86 -19.24 -117.26
C LYS A 143 31.13 -20.74 -117.48
N SER A 144 30.26 -21.38 -118.25
CA SER A 144 30.42 -22.71 -118.83
C SER A 144 31.24 -22.62 -120.12
N PHE A 145 32.11 -23.61 -120.36
CA PHE A 145 32.70 -23.87 -121.67
C PHE A 145 32.38 -25.30 -122.09
N THR A 146 32.04 -25.44 -123.37
CA THR A 146 31.59 -26.62 -124.09
C THR A 146 32.77 -27.39 -124.69
N ASN A 147 32.74 -28.71 -124.61
CA ASN A 147 33.67 -29.66 -125.23
C ASN A 147 33.51 -29.75 -126.76
N ASN A 148 34.58 -30.11 -127.47
CA ASN A 148 34.51 -30.98 -128.66
C ASN A 148 35.86 -31.70 -128.97
N LEU A 149 35.85 -33.03 -128.75
CA LEU A 149 36.45 -34.17 -129.50
C LEU A 149 37.97 -34.25 -129.81
N PRO A 150 38.51 -35.43 -130.20
CA PRO A 150 38.15 -36.83 -129.89
C PRO A 150 39.38 -37.66 -129.43
N GLY A 151 39.16 -38.89 -128.95
CA GLY A 151 40.23 -39.89 -128.92
C GLY A 151 40.08 -40.91 -127.80
N GLY A 152 39.34 -41.98 -128.07
CA GLY A 152 39.11 -43.08 -127.15
C GLY A 152 40.40 -43.77 -126.72
N ALA A 153 40.79 -43.55 -125.47
CA ALA A 153 41.64 -44.42 -124.70
C ALA A 153 40.99 -44.64 -123.32
N SER A 154 40.56 -45.88 -123.12
CA SER A 154 40.26 -46.56 -121.85
C SER A 154 39.39 -45.83 -120.82
N LEU A 155 38.07 -45.98 -120.95
CA LEU A 155 37.06 -45.66 -119.93
C LEU A 155 37.32 -46.36 -118.56
N ALA A 156 38.20 -47.36 -118.53
CA ALA A 156 38.61 -48.08 -117.31
C ALA A 156 39.74 -47.38 -116.52
N ASP A 157 40.69 -46.71 -117.19
CA ASP A 157 41.83 -46.04 -116.52
C ASP A 157 41.38 -44.74 -115.81
N GLY A 158 40.41 -44.04 -116.41
CA GLY A 158 39.70 -42.92 -115.76
C GLY A 158 38.90 -43.37 -114.52
N LEU A 159 38.27 -44.54 -114.55
CA LEU A 159 37.52 -45.06 -113.41
C LEU A 159 38.42 -45.52 -112.25
N GLU A 160 39.59 -46.10 -112.54
CA GLU A 160 40.57 -46.50 -111.50
C GLU A 160 41.25 -45.29 -110.85
N THR A 161 41.63 -44.28 -111.64
CA THR A 161 42.23 -43.05 -111.10
C THR A 161 41.26 -42.26 -110.24
N THR A 162 39.97 -42.18 -110.62
CA THR A 162 38.93 -41.52 -109.81
C THR A 162 38.59 -42.30 -108.54
N ASN A 163 38.55 -43.63 -108.58
CA ASN A 163 38.40 -44.45 -107.37
C ASN A 163 39.58 -44.27 -106.39
N ARG A 164 40.82 -44.21 -106.91
CA ARG A 164 42.00 -43.94 -106.07
C ARG A 164 41.97 -42.54 -105.45
N LEU A 165 41.42 -41.55 -106.15
CA LEU A 165 41.20 -40.21 -105.60
C LEU A 165 40.23 -40.25 -104.42
N PHE A 166 39.08 -40.90 -104.58
CA PHE A 166 38.09 -41.01 -103.51
C PHE A 166 38.61 -41.82 -102.33
N GLU A 167 39.40 -42.87 -102.55
CA GLU A 167 40.06 -43.63 -101.48
C GLU A 167 41.05 -42.76 -100.69
N ILE A 168 41.88 -41.96 -101.36
CA ILE A 168 42.82 -41.04 -100.69
C ILE A 168 42.08 -39.95 -99.90
N LEU A 169 40.99 -39.41 -100.45
CA LEU A 169 40.16 -38.40 -99.77
C LEU A 169 39.41 -39.00 -98.56
N SER A 170 38.91 -40.23 -98.71
CA SER A 170 38.27 -41.00 -97.65
C SER A 170 39.24 -41.38 -96.53
N ALA A 171 40.52 -41.67 -96.85
CA ALA A 171 41.52 -42.00 -95.85
C ALA A 171 42.01 -40.79 -95.03
N ARG A 172 41.80 -39.57 -95.54
CA ARG A 172 42.30 -38.32 -94.94
C ARG A 172 41.20 -37.43 -94.36
N SER A 173 39.95 -37.82 -94.51
CA SER A 173 38.80 -37.15 -93.92
C SER A 173 37.97 -38.16 -93.14
N ASP A 174 37.22 -37.72 -92.13
CA ASP A 174 36.39 -38.61 -91.32
C ASP A 174 35.14 -39.14 -92.07
N ILE A 175 35.12 -39.05 -93.40
CA ILE A 175 33.93 -39.26 -94.25
C ILE A 175 34.30 -40.01 -95.51
N ASP A 176 33.53 -41.04 -95.81
CA ASP A 176 33.70 -41.86 -97.01
C ASP A 176 33.26 -41.11 -98.27
N HIS A 177 34.13 -41.07 -99.28
CA HIS A 177 33.89 -40.43 -100.57
C HIS A 177 33.64 -41.52 -101.65
N PRO A 178 32.86 -41.26 -102.71
CA PRO A 178 32.27 -39.98 -103.15
C PRO A 178 30.99 -39.60 -102.38
N ILE A 179 30.78 -38.29 -102.24
CA ILE A 179 29.55 -37.71 -101.67
C ILE A 179 28.91 -36.76 -102.67
N CYS A 180 27.58 -36.68 -102.67
CA CYS A 180 26.84 -35.78 -103.56
C CYS A 180 26.96 -34.31 -103.10
N THR A 181 26.63 -33.38 -103.99
CA THR A 181 26.69 -31.93 -103.74
C THR A 181 25.86 -31.48 -102.53
N GLU A 182 24.68 -32.05 -102.34
CA GLU A 182 23.84 -31.76 -101.17
C GLU A 182 24.49 -32.25 -99.86
N CYS A 183 25.18 -33.39 -99.89
CA CYS A 183 25.95 -33.88 -98.74
C CYS A 183 27.22 -33.08 -98.50
N THR A 184 27.88 -32.53 -99.54
CA THR A 184 29.02 -31.62 -99.36
C THR A 184 28.61 -30.30 -98.74
N ASP A 185 27.46 -29.74 -99.11
CA ASP A 185 26.96 -28.48 -98.54
C ASP A 185 26.56 -28.66 -97.07
N LEU A 186 25.93 -29.79 -96.72
CA LEU A 186 25.66 -30.16 -95.32
C LEU A 186 26.95 -30.34 -94.52
N LEU A 187 27.99 -30.93 -95.13
CA LEU A 187 29.29 -31.08 -94.50
C LEU A 187 29.98 -29.74 -94.27
N ILE A 188 30.05 -28.88 -95.30
CA ILE A 188 30.67 -27.56 -95.21
C ILE A 188 29.95 -26.71 -94.17
N SER A 189 28.61 -26.72 -94.14
CA SER A 189 27.85 -26.00 -93.11
C SER A 189 28.09 -26.56 -91.70
N GLY A 190 28.27 -27.88 -91.56
CA GLY A 190 28.69 -28.52 -90.31
C GLY A 190 30.08 -28.11 -89.85
N LEU A 191 31.06 -28.08 -90.77
CA LEU A 191 32.43 -27.65 -90.51
C LEU A 191 32.50 -26.15 -90.19
N GLN A 192 31.73 -25.31 -90.87
CA GLN A 192 31.60 -23.88 -90.57
C GLN A 192 31.03 -23.65 -89.17
N LYS A 193 30.01 -24.43 -88.75
CA LYS A 193 29.49 -24.36 -87.38
C LYS A 193 30.54 -24.78 -86.35
N ARG A 194 31.28 -25.87 -86.59
CA ARG A 194 32.36 -26.31 -85.71
C ARG A 194 33.47 -25.27 -85.60
N LEU A 195 33.86 -24.65 -86.71
CA LEU A 195 34.84 -23.56 -86.74
C LEU A 195 34.32 -22.32 -85.99
N ALA A 196 33.04 -21.98 -86.13
CA ALA A 196 32.41 -20.87 -85.40
C ALA A 196 32.30 -21.11 -83.89
N VAL A 197 32.21 -22.38 -83.44
CA VAL A 197 32.25 -22.74 -82.02
C VAL A 197 33.69 -22.66 -81.51
N ALA A 198 34.65 -23.28 -82.21
CA ALA A 198 36.06 -23.26 -81.82
C ALA A 198 36.66 -21.85 -81.79
N THR A 199 36.26 -20.97 -82.72
CA THR A 199 36.68 -19.56 -82.71
C THR A 199 36.09 -18.80 -81.52
N ARG A 200 34.82 -19.02 -81.17
CA ARG A 200 34.21 -18.44 -79.96
C ARG A 200 34.86 -18.93 -78.67
N GLU A 201 35.19 -20.23 -78.59
CA GLU A 201 35.91 -20.79 -77.45
C GLU A 201 37.31 -20.17 -77.32
N ARG A 202 38.05 -20.08 -78.44
CA ARG A 202 39.35 -19.40 -78.47
C ARG A 202 39.22 -17.95 -77.99
N ASP A 203 38.24 -17.20 -78.49
CA ASP A 203 38.06 -15.79 -78.15
C ASP A 203 37.69 -15.64 -76.66
N ALA A 204 36.84 -16.51 -76.12
CA ALA A 204 36.56 -16.56 -74.68
C ALA A 204 37.80 -16.90 -73.83
N TYR A 205 38.67 -17.82 -74.29
CA TYR A 205 39.93 -18.11 -73.63
C TYR A 205 40.91 -16.94 -73.70
N VAL A 206 40.99 -16.25 -74.84
CA VAL A 206 41.84 -15.06 -75.01
C VAL A 206 41.36 -13.94 -74.09
N ASP A 207 40.06 -13.71 -73.98
CA ASP A 207 39.50 -12.70 -73.08
C ASP A 207 39.68 -13.07 -71.61
N TYR A 208 39.53 -14.34 -71.24
CA TYR A 208 39.84 -14.83 -69.90
C TYR A 208 41.32 -14.64 -69.57
N LEU A 209 42.24 -14.96 -70.49
CA LEU A 209 43.68 -14.77 -70.29
C LEU A 209 44.05 -13.28 -70.18
N ARG A 210 43.41 -12.41 -70.96
CA ARG A 210 43.60 -10.96 -70.83
C ARG A 210 43.16 -10.47 -69.44
N ARG A 211 41.97 -10.86 -68.98
CA ARG A 211 41.48 -10.52 -67.64
C ARG A 211 42.36 -11.10 -66.54
N ALA A 212 42.71 -12.38 -66.62
CA ALA A 212 43.57 -13.03 -65.64
C ALA A 212 44.96 -12.39 -65.57
N ASN A 213 45.51 -11.88 -66.69
CA ASN A 213 46.79 -11.17 -66.71
C ASN A 213 46.68 -9.72 -66.21
N THR A 214 45.56 -9.04 -66.41
CA THR A 214 45.32 -7.71 -65.81
C THR A 214 44.99 -7.81 -64.32
N ASP A 215 44.39 -8.92 -63.89
CA ASP A 215 44.04 -9.21 -62.50
C ASP A 215 45.24 -9.79 -61.71
N VAL A 216 46.41 -9.98 -62.33
CA VAL A 216 47.65 -10.28 -61.59
C VAL A 216 48.01 -9.01 -60.82
N PRO A 217 47.88 -9.01 -59.47
CA PRO A 217 48.15 -7.82 -58.69
C PRO A 217 49.62 -7.44 -58.85
N SER A 218 49.88 -6.15 -58.98
CA SER A 218 51.23 -5.63 -59.03
C SER A 218 51.98 -5.93 -57.73
N ALA A 219 53.31 -6.02 -57.80
CA ALA A 219 54.14 -6.31 -56.61
C ALA A 219 53.93 -5.28 -55.48
N ASP A 220 53.49 -4.06 -55.79
CA ASP A 220 53.23 -3.02 -54.81
C ASP A 220 51.84 -3.14 -54.18
N GLU A 221 50.83 -3.60 -54.92
CA GLU A 221 49.50 -3.93 -54.36
C GLU A 221 49.57 -5.13 -53.41
N VAL A 222 50.40 -6.13 -53.72
CA VAL A 222 50.64 -7.28 -52.82
C VAL A 222 51.28 -6.81 -51.53
N LYS A 223 52.31 -5.96 -51.59
CA LYS A 223 52.95 -5.41 -50.38
C LYS A 223 51.99 -4.54 -49.57
N LEU A 224 51.14 -3.75 -50.22
CA LEU A 224 50.14 -2.93 -49.54
C LEU A 224 49.08 -3.81 -48.86
N ALA A 225 48.63 -4.88 -49.53
CA ALA A 225 47.72 -5.86 -48.94
C ALA A 225 48.35 -6.61 -47.77
N GLU A 226 49.62 -7.01 -47.86
CA GLU A 226 50.37 -7.64 -46.76
C GLU A 226 50.55 -6.68 -45.57
N ALA A 227 50.87 -5.41 -45.83
CA ALA A 227 50.95 -4.38 -44.80
C ALA A 227 49.59 -4.13 -44.14
N ALA A 228 48.51 -4.07 -44.92
CA ALA A 228 47.15 -3.94 -44.39
C ALA A 228 46.77 -5.17 -43.55
N LEU A 229 47.07 -6.38 -44.01
CA LEU A 229 46.79 -7.63 -43.31
C LEU A 229 47.57 -7.74 -41.99
N THR A 230 48.85 -7.36 -41.98
CA THR A 230 49.64 -7.31 -40.74
C THR A 230 49.14 -6.25 -39.77
N SER A 231 48.70 -5.09 -40.25
CA SER A 231 48.08 -4.07 -39.40
C SER A 231 46.74 -4.53 -38.81
N ALA A 232 45.91 -5.22 -39.60
CA ALA A 232 44.63 -5.78 -39.16
C ALA A 232 44.83 -6.88 -38.12
N ARG A 233 45.80 -7.78 -38.31
CA ARG A 233 46.14 -8.82 -37.33
C ARG A 233 46.64 -8.24 -36.00
N LYS A 234 47.40 -7.14 -36.04
CA LYS A 234 47.84 -6.44 -34.82
C LYS A 234 46.65 -5.81 -34.09
N ALA A 235 45.74 -5.17 -34.82
CA ALA A 235 44.53 -4.59 -34.25
C ALA A 235 43.62 -5.67 -33.64
N GLU A 236 43.44 -6.80 -34.33
CA GLU A 236 42.70 -7.96 -33.84
C GLU A 236 43.31 -8.51 -32.55
N ALA A 237 44.63 -8.72 -32.51
CA ALA A 237 45.31 -9.18 -31.30
C ALA A 237 45.12 -8.22 -30.12
N THR A 238 45.25 -6.91 -30.35
CA THR A 238 44.99 -5.92 -29.28
C THR A 238 43.54 -5.93 -28.81
N ALA A 239 42.58 -6.07 -29.72
CA ALA A 239 41.16 -6.12 -29.39
C ALA A 239 40.83 -7.38 -28.58
N ILE A 240 41.43 -8.53 -28.90
CA ILE A 240 41.27 -9.77 -28.14
C ILE A 240 41.81 -9.61 -26.71
N THR A 241 43.02 -9.05 -26.55
CA THR A 241 43.59 -8.84 -25.20
C THR A 241 42.75 -7.89 -24.35
N GLN A 242 42.15 -6.86 -24.96
CA GLN A 242 41.24 -5.95 -24.27
C GLN A 242 39.93 -6.65 -23.89
N LEU A 243 39.41 -7.51 -24.77
CA LEU A 243 38.19 -8.26 -24.51
C LEU A 243 38.39 -9.25 -23.35
N GLU A 244 39.50 -9.97 -23.32
CA GLU A 244 39.86 -10.86 -22.20
C GLU A 244 39.97 -10.11 -20.86
N ALA A 245 40.59 -8.91 -20.87
CA ALA A 245 40.68 -8.07 -19.68
C ALA A 245 39.29 -7.63 -19.18
N LEU A 246 38.42 -7.18 -20.10
CA LEU A 246 37.05 -6.78 -19.76
C LEU A 246 36.19 -7.95 -19.29
N GLU A 247 36.38 -9.15 -19.83
CA GLU A 247 35.70 -10.36 -19.36
C GLU A 247 36.10 -10.72 -17.93
N HIS A 248 37.38 -10.58 -17.58
CA HIS A 248 37.85 -10.78 -16.21
C HIS A 248 37.30 -9.71 -15.25
N GLU A 249 37.34 -8.43 -15.64
CA GLU A 249 36.76 -7.34 -14.84
C GLU A 249 35.26 -7.54 -14.61
N LYS A 250 34.53 -7.97 -15.64
CA LYS A 250 33.11 -8.30 -15.50
C LYS A 250 32.89 -9.45 -14.52
N ALA A 251 33.65 -10.53 -14.64
CA ALA A 251 33.52 -11.67 -13.74
C ALA A 251 33.77 -11.29 -12.27
N GLU A 252 34.75 -10.41 -12.03
CA GLU A 252 35.03 -9.88 -10.69
C GLU A 252 33.88 -9.02 -10.16
N LEU A 253 33.33 -8.12 -10.99
CA LEU A 253 32.18 -7.30 -10.62
C LEU A 253 30.91 -8.12 -10.36
N ASP A 254 30.66 -9.15 -11.18
CA ASP A 254 29.53 -10.08 -10.99
C ASP A 254 29.65 -10.83 -9.65
N ASN A 255 30.87 -11.22 -9.25
CA ASN A 255 31.11 -11.84 -7.94
C ASN A 255 30.87 -10.87 -6.78
N GLN A 256 31.33 -9.62 -6.90
CA GLN A 256 31.12 -8.59 -5.88
C GLN A 256 29.64 -8.25 -5.73
N LEU A 257 28.91 -8.16 -6.84
CA LEU A 257 27.47 -7.92 -6.85
C LEU A 257 26.71 -9.07 -6.16
N ALA A 258 27.07 -10.33 -6.46
CA ALA A 258 26.48 -11.49 -5.79
C ALA A 258 26.75 -11.52 -4.27
N ALA A 259 27.94 -11.08 -3.84
CA ALA A 259 28.27 -10.97 -2.42
C ALA A 259 27.42 -9.89 -1.71
N LEU A 260 27.30 -8.70 -2.32
CA LEU A 260 26.48 -7.61 -1.79
C LEU A 260 24.99 -7.97 -1.77
N GLU A 261 24.48 -8.68 -2.78
CA GLU A 261 23.11 -9.17 -2.79
C GLU A 261 22.83 -10.22 -1.70
N ALA A 262 23.83 -11.05 -1.36
CA ALA A 262 23.71 -11.97 -0.23
C ALA A 262 23.67 -11.23 1.11
N GLU A 263 24.52 -10.21 1.29
CA GLU A 263 24.55 -9.37 2.50
C GLU A 263 23.25 -8.58 2.67
N SER A 264 22.74 -7.96 1.59
CA SER A 264 21.44 -7.27 1.61
C SER A 264 20.33 -8.20 2.06
N ARG A 265 20.28 -9.44 1.54
CA ARG A 265 19.26 -10.42 1.94
C ARG A 265 19.36 -10.82 3.41
N SER A 266 20.57 -10.92 3.96
CA SER A 266 20.71 -11.16 5.41
C SER A 266 20.20 -9.98 6.23
N LEU A 267 20.51 -8.75 5.82
CA LEU A 267 20.05 -7.55 6.50
C LEU A 267 18.53 -7.41 6.45
N ASP A 268 17.89 -7.74 5.32
CA ASP A 268 16.43 -7.72 5.19
C ASP A 268 15.74 -8.69 6.18
N ILE A 269 16.35 -9.86 6.41
CA ILE A 269 15.85 -10.85 7.37
C ILE A 269 15.99 -10.32 8.80
N GLU A 270 17.16 -9.78 9.15
CA GLU A 270 17.41 -9.18 10.47
C GLU A 270 16.47 -7.99 10.74
N GLU A 271 16.25 -7.14 9.74
CA GLU A 271 15.32 -6.02 9.83
C GLU A 271 13.88 -6.50 10.06
N ALA A 272 13.45 -7.54 9.35
CA ALA A 272 12.12 -8.12 9.53
C ALA A 272 11.94 -8.72 10.94
N GLU A 273 12.96 -9.37 11.49
CA GLU A 273 12.96 -9.90 12.86
C GLU A 273 12.94 -8.77 13.91
N PHE A 274 13.69 -7.70 13.67
CA PHE A 274 13.67 -6.50 14.50
C PHE A 274 12.28 -5.86 14.53
N TRP A 275 11.65 -5.68 13.37
CA TRP A 275 10.30 -5.09 13.29
C TRP A 275 9.24 -5.98 13.96
N LYS A 276 9.34 -7.31 13.85
CA LYS A 276 8.46 -8.23 14.60
C LYS A 276 8.60 -8.03 16.11
N SER A 277 9.83 -8.08 16.62
CA SER A 277 10.13 -7.90 18.05
C SER A 277 9.63 -6.54 18.56
N ARG A 278 9.82 -5.48 17.76
CA ARG A 278 9.33 -4.15 18.09
C ARG A 278 7.80 -4.09 18.12
N ASN A 279 7.13 -4.72 17.16
CA ASN A 279 5.67 -4.74 17.10
C ASN A 279 5.10 -5.48 18.31
N GLU A 280 5.67 -6.63 18.67
CA GLU A 280 5.32 -7.38 19.88
C GLU A 280 5.49 -6.50 21.12
N PHE A 281 6.67 -5.89 21.32
CA PHE A 281 6.90 -4.99 22.44
C PHE A 281 5.92 -3.81 22.47
N ASN A 282 5.60 -3.22 21.31
CA ASN A 282 4.65 -2.12 21.23
C ASN A 282 3.22 -2.57 21.60
N THR A 283 2.82 -3.79 21.25
CA THR A 283 1.53 -4.35 21.68
C THR A 283 1.47 -4.54 23.20
N GLU A 284 2.54 -5.05 23.82
CA GLU A 284 2.63 -5.20 25.28
C GLU A 284 2.58 -3.84 25.98
N LEU A 285 3.36 -2.87 25.49
CA LEU A 285 3.40 -1.51 26.04
C LEU A 285 2.02 -0.85 25.95
N THR A 286 1.33 -1.01 24.81
CA THR A 286 -0.03 -0.48 24.63
C THR A 286 -1.02 -1.13 25.60
N ALA A 287 -0.92 -2.45 25.82
CA ALA A 287 -1.77 -3.15 26.78
C ALA A 287 -1.60 -2.62 28.21
N VAL A 288 -0.35 -2.44 28.65
CA VAL A 288 -0.03 -1.87 29.97
C VAL A 288 -0.51 -0.42 30.09
N GLN A 289 -0.36 0.39 29.04
CA GLN A 289 -0.87 1.76 29.03
C GLN A 289 -2.40 1.81 29.16
N ASN A 290 -3.11 0.95 28.43
CA ASN A 290 -4.57 0.85 28.51
C ASN A 290 -5.03 0.45 29.91
N GLU A 291 -4.34 -0.50 30.56
CA GLU A 291 -4.65 -0.90 31.94
C GLU A 291 -4.44 0.26 32.91
N ARG A 292 -3.31 0.97 32.80
CA ARG A 292 -3.02 2.15 33.61
C ARG A 292 -4.10 3.22 33.45
N ASP A 293 -4.50 3.53 32.22
CA ASP A 293 -5.45 4.58 31.93
C ASP A 293 -6.88 4.21 32.40
N ALA A 294 -7.23 2.92 32.31
CA ALA A 294 -8.48 2.39 32.88
C ALA A 294 -8.51 2.53 34.40
N LEU A 295 -7.40 2.19 35.09
CA LEU A 295 -7.28 2.34 36.54
C LEU A 295 -7.30 3.81 36.97
N ALA A 296 -6.59 4.68 36.24
CA ALA A 296 -6.57 6.12 36.52
C ALA A 296 -7.98 6.73 36.41
N THR A 297 -8.75 6.32 35.40
CA THR A 297 -10.13 6.78 35.20
C THR A 297 -11.05 6.30 36.33
N ARG A 298 -10.94 5.02 36.74
CA ARG A 298 -11.68 4.49 37.90
C ARG A 298 -11.34 5.24 39.18
N TYR A 299 -10.05 5.43 39.44
CA TYR A 299 -9.59 6.17 40.62
C TYR A 299 -10.14 7.60 40.63
N ALA A 300 -10.10 8.30 39.48
CA ALA A 300 -10.64 9.64 39.37
C ALA A 300 -12.16 9.69 39.65
N HIS A 301 -12.91 8.72 39.14
CA HIS A 301 -14.34 8.59 39.43
C HIS A 301 -14.60 8.36 40.91
N ASP A 302 -13.94 7.38 41.51
CA ASP A 302 -14.12 7.02 42.92
C ASP A 302 -13.69 8.16 43.83
N ALA A 303 -12.63 8.90 43.49
CA ALA A 303 -12.21 10.10 44.22
C ALA A 303 -13.27 11.21 44.17
N GLN A 304 -13.93 11.40 43.03
CA GLN A 304 -15.03 12.36 42.91
C GLN A 304 -16.24 11.93 43.75
N VAL A 305 -16.61 10.64 43.68
CA VAL A 305 -17.71 10.09 44.48
C VAL A 305 -17.39 10.22 45.98
N LEU A 306 -16.17 9.88 46.39
CA LEU A 306 -15.72 10.05 47.77
C LEU A 306 -15.80 11.51 48.21
N ASN A 307 -15.37 12.45 47.36
CA ASN A 307 -15.46 13.88 47.68
C ASN A 307 -16.92 14.33 47.85
N GLN A 308 -17.83 13.84 46.99
CA GLN A 308 -19.26 14.11 47.13
C GLN A 308 -19.84 13.52 48.41
N LEU A 309 -19.49 12.27 48.74
CA LEU A 309 -19.95 11.61 49.97
C LEU A 309 -19.40 12.29 51.23
N GLN A 310 -18.13 12.72 51.22
CA GLN A 310 -17.54 13.47 52.33
C GLN A 310 -18.22 14.84 52.55
N ARG A 311 -18.68 15.49 51.48
CA ARG A 311 -19.39 16.78 51.58
C ARG A 311 -20.85 16.61 52.01
N ARG A 312 -21.48 15.47 51.72
CA ARG A 312 -22.88 15.19 52.09
C ARG A 312 -22.95 14.73 53.54
N SER A 313 -23.50 15.58 54.40
CA SER A 313 -23.89 15.20 55.76
C SER A 313 -25.39 14.91 55.79
N VAL A 314 -25.78 13.76 56.37
CA VAL A 314 -27.17 13.31 56.46
C VAL A 314 -28.06 14.35 57.15
N TYR A 315 -27.56 15.03 58.18
CA TYR A 315 -28.33 16.02 58.91
C TYR A 315 -28.52 17.33 58.13
N ASN A 316 -27.52 17.73 57.34
CA ASN A 316 -27.63 18.92 56.49
C ASN A 316 -28.60 18.67 55.31
N ASP A 317 -28.68 17.43 54.82
CA ASP A 317 -29.63 17.02 53.79
C ASP A 317 -31.06 16.89 54.35
N THR A 318 -31.20 16.35 55.58
CA THR A 318 -32.52 16.17 56.23
C THR A 318 -33.10 17.49 56.76
N PHE A 319 -32.25 18.40 57.25
CA PHE A 319 -32.65 19.70 57.80
C PHE A 319 -31.83 20.82 57.15
N ASN A 320 -32.20 21.16 55.91
CA ASN A 320 -31.53 22.21 55.16
C ASN A 320 -31.97 23.60 55.65
N ILE A 321 -31.16 24.22 56.51
CA ILE A 321 -31.39 25.58 57.00
C ILE A 321 -30.70 26.60 56.09
N THR A 322 -31.51 27.35 55.35
CA THR A 322 -31.06 28.43 54.46
C THR A 322 -31.72 29.76 54.82
N HIS A 323 -31.48 30.80 54.03
CA HIS A 323 -32.11 32.10 54.21
C HIS A 323 -32.69 32.58 52.89
N ASP A 324 -33.92 33.09 52.94
CA ASP A 324 -34.59 33.74 51.82
C ASP A 324 -34.75 35.21 52.19
N ASN A 325 -33.75 36.02 51.82
CA ASN A 325 -33.64 37.45 52.13
C ASN A 325 -33.89 37.78 53.62
N HIS A 326 -35.15 38.11 53.95
CA HIS A 326 -35.61 38.49 55.29
C HIS A 326 -35.94 37.30 56.18
N PHE A 327 -36.29 36.14 55.61
CA PHE A 327 -36.68 34.94 56.36
C PHE A 327 -35.52 33.95 56.47
N ALA A 328 -35.50 33.18 57.55
CA ALA A 328 -34.78 31.90 57.56
C ALA A 328 -35.74 30.81 57.09
N THR A 329 -35.22 29.85 56.33
CA THR A 329 -35.99 28.71 55.83
C THR A 329 -35.42 27.41 56.33
N ILE A 330 -36.30 26.45 56.64
CA ILE A 330 -35.94 25.06 56.98
C ILE A 330 -36.64 24.14 55.99
N ASN A 331 -35.87 23.35 55.22
CA ASN A 331 -36.40 22.49 54.16
C ASN A 331 -37.30 23.24 53.16
N GLY A 332 -36.98 24.52 52.89
CA GLY A 332 -37.74 25.40 52.01
C GLY A 332 -38.94 26.10 52.66
N LEU A 333 -39.29 25.80 53.92
CA LEU A 333 -40.39 26.45 54.65
C LEU A 333 -39.92 27.73 55.33
N ARG A 334 -40.63 28.85 55.14
CA ARG A 334 -40.27 30.15 55.73
C ARG A 334 -40.72 30.27 57.17
N LEU A 335 -39.78 30.60 58.06
CA LEU A 335 -40.04 30.82 59.48
C LEU A 335 -40.05 32.32 59.78
N GLY A 336 -41.24 32.90 59.78
CA GLY A 336 -41.47 34.31 60.08
C GLY A 336 -42.70 34.83 59.37
N ARG A 337 -43.04 36.08 59.65
CA ARG A 337 -44.17 36.78 59.03
C ARG A 337 -43.75 38.21 58.76
N LEU A 338 -43.84 38.65 57.50
CA LEU A 338 -43.77 40.05 57.13
C LEU A 338 -45.09 40.46 56.45
N PRO A 339 -45.42 41.77 56.44
CA PRO A 339 -46.54 42.29 55.67
C PRO A 339 -46.42 42.04 54.15
N ASN A 340 -45.18 42.01 53.65
CA ASN A 340 -44.87 41.69 52.26
C ASN A 340 -43.44 41.08 52.17
N PRO A 341 -43.26 39.83 51.74
CA PRO A 341 -44.26 38.84 51.34
C PRO A 341 -44.96 38.18 52.54
N TYR A 342 -46.25 37.88 52.38
CA TYR A 342 -47.07 37.20 53.37
C TYR A 342 -46.76 35.69 53.42
N VAL A 343 -46.74 35.13 54.63
CA VAL A 343 -46.49 33.71 54.90
C VAL A 343 -47.66 33.14 55.68
N ASP A 344 -48.21 32.02 55.22
CA ASP A 344 -49.37 31.39 55.81
C ASP A 344 -49.02 30.64 57.11
N TRP A 345 -49.96 30.60 58.06
CA TRP A 345 -49.79 29.93 59.35
C TRP A 345 -49.47 28.43 59.24
N PRO A 346 -50.07 27.65 58.33
CA PRO A 346 -49.66 26.27 58.10
C PRO A 346 -48.17 26.10 57.72
N GLU A 347 -47.60 27.03 56.93
CA GLU A 347 -46.17 27.01 56.57
C GLU A 347 -45.30 27.30 57.81
N ILE A 348 -45.68 28.31 58.61
CA ILE A 348 -45.00 28.67 59.86
C ILE A 348 -45.06 27.52 60.88
N ASN A 349 -46.22 26.90 61.04
CA ASN A 349 -46.45 25.78 61.95
C ASN A 349 -45.64 24.54 61.52
N ALA A 350 -45.60 24.26 60.21
CA ALA A 350 -44.76 23.20 59.66
C ALA A 350 -43.26 23.49 59.89
N ALA A 351 -42.82 24.74 59.71
CA ALA A 351 -41.44 25.16 59.97
C ALA A 351 -41.07 25.03 61.46
N TRP A 352 -41.95 25.43 62.38
CA TRP A 352 -41.75 25.19 63.82
C TRP A 352 -41.74 23.71 64.19
N GLY A 353 -42.56 22.90 63.50
CA GLY A 353 -42.55 21.45 63.64
C GLY A 353 -41.23 20.81 63.23
N GLN A 354 -40.72 21.19 62.06
CA GLN A 354 -39.40 20.80 61.57
C GLN A 354 -38.27 21.24 62.52
N THR A 355 -38.38 22.47 63.06
CA THR A 355 -37.42 23.03 64.02
C THR A 355 -37.44 22.29 65.36
N CYS A 356 -38.62 21.88 65.83
CA CYS A 356 -38.78 21.05 67.02
C CYS A 356 -38.20 19.65 66.83
N LEU A 357 -38.42 19.03 65.66
CA LEU A 357 -37.85 17.74 65.30
C LEU A 357 -36.33 17.80 65.23
N LEU A 358 -35.77 18.86 64.64
CA LEU A 358 -34.34 19.11 64.62
C LEU A 358 -33.75 19.19 66.04
N LEU A 359 -34.37 19.95 66.94
CA LEU A 359 -33.84 20.09 68.29
C LEU A 359 -33.94 18.78 69.09
N ALA A 360 -35.01 18.00 68.90
CA ALA A 360 -35.18 16.70 69.52
C ALA A 360 -34.14 15.67 69.02
N THR A 361 -33.92 15.60 67.71
CA THR A 361 -32.90 14.71 67.11
C THR A 361 -31.48 15.09 67.52
N LEU A 362 -31.17 16.39 67.64
CA LEU A 362 -29.89 16.86 68.16
C LEU A 362 -29.68 16.50 69.64
N ALA A 363 -30.72 16.63 70.47
CA ALA A 363 -30.64 16.28 71.89
C ALA A 363 -30.44 14.77 72.09
N GLU A 364 -31.20 13.93 71.37
CA GLU A 364 -31.03 12.48 71.39
C GLU A 364 -29.62 12.08 70.94
N ARG A 365 -29.11 12.72 69.89
CA ARG A 365 -27.79 12.40 69.34
C ARG A 365 -26.64 12.81 70.26
N LEU A 366 -26.75 13.98 70.89
CA LEU A 366 -25.78 14.46 71.87
C LEU A 366 -25.94 13.78 73.24
N GLY A 367 -26.95 12.92 73.41
CA GLY A 367 -27.25 12.24 74.67
C GLY A 367 -27.74 13.19 75.77
N TYR A 368 -28.25 14.37 75.41
CA TYR A 368 -28.71 15.38 76.34
C TYR A 368 -30.20 15.23 76.63
N LYS A 369 -30.57 15.32 77.91
CA LYS A 369 -31.97 15.36 78.35
C LYS A 369 -32.25 16.75 78.91
N PHE A 370 -33.27 17.41 78.39
CA PHE A 370 -33.67 18.74 78.84
C PHE A 370 -34.17 18.71 80.28
N GLU A 371 -33.83 19.75 81.04
CA GLU A 371 -34.28 19.92 82.41
C GLU A 371 -35.63 20.65 82.42
N GLY A 372 -36.68 19.98 82.92
CA GLY A 372 -38.02 20.56 83.04
C GLY A 372 -38.82 20.65 81.74
N TYR A 373 -38.30 20.13 80.63
CA TYR A 373 -38.98 20.14 79.33
C TYR A 373 -38.82 18.81 78.59
N GLU A 374 -39.84 18.42 77.81
CA GLU A 374 -39.82 17.28 76.92
C GLU A 374 -40.36 17.72 75.55
N LEU A 375 -39.57 17.51 74.49
CA LEU A 375 -39.93 17.89 73.12
C LEU A 375 -40.73 16.76 72.47
N CYS A 376 -41.92 17.06 71.95
CA CYS A 376 -42.77 16.09 71.24
C CYS A 376 -43.03 16.60 69.80
N PRO A 377 -42.16 16.26 68.84
CA PRO A 377 -42.37 16.64 67.45
C PRO A 377 -43.57 15.87 66.88
N MET A 378 -44.58 16.59 66.42
CA MET A 378 -45.83 16.05 65.86
C MET A 378 -46.19 16.77 64.56
N GLY A 379 -45.21 16.96 63.66
CA GLY A 379 -45.38 17.73 62.42
C GLY A 379 -45.78 19.17 62.71
N SER A 380 -46.78 19.69 61.97
CA SER A 380 -47.28 21.06 62.12
C SER A 380 -47.96 21.34 63.47
N THR A 381 -48.26 20.32 64.27
CA THR A 381 -48.88 20.46 65.62
C THR A 381 -47.90 20.05 66.72
N SER A 382 -46.63 20.43 66.57
CA SER A 382 -45.60 20.07 67.55
C SER A 382 -45.87 20.71 68.92
N THR A 383 -45.53 19.98 69.99
CA THR A 383 -45.80 20.42 71.36
C THR A 383 -44.61 20.19 72.29
N ILE A 384 -44.47 21.02 73.31
CA ILE A 384 -43.46 20.90 74.37
C ILE A 384 -44.18 20.62 75.68
N THR A 385 -43.79 19.57 76.40
CA THR A 385 -44.31 19.30 77.73
C THR A 385 -43.38 19.89 78.79
N ARG A 386 -43.85 20.88 79.55
CA ARG A 386 -43.16 21.42 80.72
C ARG A 386 -43.43 20.53 81.92
N LEU A 387 -42.38 20.04 82.56
CA LEU A 387 -42.40 19.19 83.74
C LEU A 387 -42.12 20.07 84.97
N GLU A 388 -43.15 20.34 85.76
CA GLU A 388 -42.98 21.03 87.05
C GLU A 388 -42.96 20.00 88.18
N VAL A 389 -41.87 19.98 88.94
CA VAL A 389 -41.77 19.21 90.18
C VAL A 389 -42.27 20.10 91.31
N LYS A 390 -43.51 19.87 91.77
CA LYS A 390 -44.05 20.65 92.90
C LYS A 390 -43.48 20.12 94.21
N GLY A 391 -42.32 20.67 94.61
CA GLY A 391 -41.68 20.37 95.90
C GLY A 391 -40.47 21.26 96.17
N GLY A 392 -40.68 22.38 96.87
CA GLY A 392 -39.61 23.15 97.52
C GLY A 392 -39.59 24.66 97.26
N SER A 393 -39.99 25.41 98.30
CA SER A 393 -39.65 26.83 98.60
C SER A 393 -40.33 27.96 97.82
N GLY A 394 -41.15 28.73 98.54
CA GLY A 394 -41.63 30.05 98.14
C GLY A 394 -42.61 30.67 99.15
N GLY A 395 -42.13 31.06 100.34
CA GLY A 395 -42.93 31.78 101.36
C GLY A 395 -42.34 33.15 101.66
N GLY A 396 -42.80 34.18 100.95
CA GLY A 396 -42.53 35.59 101.25
C GLY A 396 -43.69 36.22 102.02
N ASN A 397 -43.37 36.73 103.21
CA ASN A 397 -44.06 37.68 104.11
C ASN A 397 -45.53 38.10 103.83
N THR A 398 -46.38 38.07 104.87
CA THR A 398 -46.93 39.26 105.59
C THR A 398 -48.14 38.89 106.49
N THR A 399 -47.94 38.98 107.82
CA THR A 399 -48.78 39.55 108.90
C THR A 399 -50.22 39.06 109.23
N THR A 400 -50.41 38.72 110.53
CA THR A 400 -51.63 38.69 111.40
C THR A 400 -52.72 37.65 111.12
N THR A 401 -53.33 36.89 112.05
CA THR A 401 -53.63 37.05 113.49
C THR A 401 -54.06 35.69 114.10
N THR A 402 -53.64 35.41 115.35
CA THR A 402 -54.31 34.67 116.46
C THR A 402 -55.23 33.45 116.18
N THR A 403 -54.89 32.26 116.70
CA THR A 403 -55.42 31.63 117.96
C THR A 403 -55.06 30.13 118.06
N THR A 404 -54.42 29.76 119.17
CA THR A 404 -54.50 28.49 119.96
C THR A 404 -54.94 27.16 119.32
N ALA A 405 -54.09 26.12 119.37
CA ALA A 405 -54.30 24.88 120.15
C ALA A 405 -53.29 23.76 119.78
N GLU A 406 -53.02 22.92 120.76
CA GLU A 406 -51.94 21.94 120.90
C GLU A 406 -52.02 20.66 120.05
N SER A 407 -50.83 20.06 119.90
CA SER A 407 -50.48 18.63 119.95
C SER A 407 -51.36 17.61 119.21
N THR A 408 -50.78 16.97 118.18
CA THR A 408 -50.08 15.67 118.34
C THR A 408 -49.53 15.20 116.99
N ARG A 409 -48.25 14.83 116.98
CA ARG A 409 -47.50 14.28 115.85
C ARG A 409 -48.08 12.92 115.40
N GLN A 410 -48.38 12.81 114.11
CA GLN A 410 -48.22 11.58 113.33
C GLN A 410 -47.31 11.88 112.14
N PRO A 411 -46.30 11.05 111.82
CA PRO A 411 -45.50 11.21 110.61
C PRO A 411 -46.29 10.68 109.42
N SER A 412 -46.76 11.59 108.56
CA SER A 412 -47.29 11.26 107.25
C SER A 412 -46.18 10.75 106.33
N THR A 413 -46.44 9.59 105.74
CA THR A 413 -45.85 9.03 104.52
C THR A 413 -45.18 10.05 103.60
N ALA A 414 -43.91 9.80 103.24
CA ALA A 414 -43.19 10.52 102.21
C ALA A 414 -43.94 10.42 100.86
N GLY A 415 -44.62 11.50 100.48
CA GLY A 415 -45.26 11.62 99.18
C GLY A 415 -44.20 11.67 98.08
N SER A 416 -44.33 10.80 97.09
CA SER A 416 -43.62 10.93 95.82
C SER A 416 -43.87 12.31 95.19
N PRO A 417 -42.89 12.92 94.52
CA PRO A 417 -43.08 14.23 93.89
C PRO A 417 -44.18 14.13 92.83
N GLN A 418 -45.25 14.92 93.00
CA GLN A 418 -46.30 15.06 91.99
C GLN A 418 -45.73 15.91 90.84
N ILE A 419 -45.40 15.27 89.71
CA ILE A 419 -44.92 15.94 88.49
C ILE A 419 -46.15 16.40 87.70
N SER A 420 -46.42 17.70 87.68
CA SER A 420 -47.46 18.26 86.80
C SER A 420 -46.90 18.49 85.41
N LYS A 421 -47.51 17.84 84.40
CA LYS A 421 -47.16 17.99 82.98
C LYS A 421 -48.04 19.06 82.33
N HIS A 422 -47.44 20.15 81.85
CA HIS A 422 -48.15 21.19 81.11
C HIS A 422 -47.78 21.16 79.63
N ARG A 423 -48.75 20.85 78.77
CA ARG A 423 -48.55 20.81 77.31
C ARG A 423 -48.58 22.23 76.73
N LEU A 424 -47.50 22.61 76.04
CA LEU A 424 -47.32 23.89 75.36
C LEU A 424 -47.36 23.66 73.85
N GLU A 425 -48.19 24.43 73.15
CA GLU A 425 -48.45 24.26 71.72
C GLU A 425 -47.55 25.18 70.91
N LEU A 426 -46.65 24.62 70.08
CA LEU A 426 -45.77 25.35 69.16
C LEU A 426 -46.44 25.62 67.80
N TYR A 427 -47.77 25.73 67.78
CA TYR A 427 -48.53 26.03 66.58
C TYR A 427 -49.62 27.04 66.90
N SER A 428 -50.03 27.80 65.88
CA SER A 428 -51.15 28.74 65.99
C SER A 428 -52.06 28.60 64.78
N SER A 429 -53.38 28.51 65.01
CA SER A 429 -54.34 28.28 63.93
C SER A 429 -54.58 29.50 63.04
N GLY A 430 -53.99 30.66 63.32
CA GLY A 430 -54.03 31.82 62.43
C GLY A 430 -55.39 32.46 62.18
N ASP A 431 -56.44 31.90 62.76
CA ASP A 431 -57.82 32.14 62.36
C ASP A 431 -58.54 33.07 63.34
N PHE A 432 -59.08 34.15 62.75
CA PHE A 432 -60.26 34.92 63.14
C PHE A 432 -60.13 36.28 63.86
N PRO A 433 -61.14 37.15 63.63
CA PRO A 433 -61.01 38.60 63.52
C PRO A 433 -61.13 39.25 64.89
N ILE A 434 -60.68 40.50 64.97
CA ILE A 434 -60.73 41.40 66.14
C ILE A 434 -59.53 41.24 67.09
N ASN A 435 -58.47 42.01 66.79
CA ASN A 435 -57.66 42.84 67.71
C ASN A 435 -57.53 42.44 69.20
N PHE A 436 -57.29 41.17 69.52
CA PHE A 436 -56.99 40.77 70.90
C PHE A 436 -55.80 39.81 70.98
N GLY A 437 -54.66 40.35 71.43
CA GLY A 437 -53.38 39.66 71.63
C GLY A 437 -53.35 38.60 72.75
N PHE A 438 -54.49 37.99 73.09
CA PHE A 438 -54.59 36.96 74.13
C PHE A 438 -54.31 35.54 73.63
N LEU A 439 -54.48 35.25 72.33
CA LEU A 439 -54.39 33.89 71.79
C LEU A 439 -52.94 33.45 71.51
N HIS A 440 -52.07 34.38 71.11
CA HIS A 440 -50.64 34.09 70.97
C HIS A 440 -49.95 33.84 72.31
N ARG A 441 -50.58 34.08 73.46
CA ARG A 441 -49.95 33.88 74.77
C ARG A 441 -49.52 32.43 75.02
N LYS A 442 -50.29 31.44 74.53
CA LYS A 442 -49.93 30.01 74.62
C LYS A 442 -48.74 29.68 73.70
N PHE A 443 -48.80 30.16 72.46
CA PHE A 443 -47.76 30.00 71.46
C PHE A 443 -46.45 30.70 71.87
N ASP A 444 -46.53 31.92 72.41
CA ASP A 444 -45.43 32.68 72.99
C ASP A 444 -44.80 31.93 74.16
N THR A 445 -45.61 31.32 75.03
CA THR A 445 -45.10 30.50 76.14
C THR A 445 -44.36 29.27 75.62
N ALA A 446 -44.87 28.64 74.55
CA ALA A 446 -44.22 27.51 73.90
C ALA A 446 -42.89 27.91 73.22
N MET A 447 -42.86 29.03 72.49
CA MET A 447 -41.62 29.54 71.85
C MET A 447 -40.56 29.94 72.87
N VAL A 448 -40.95 30.51 74.02
CA VAL A 448 -40.02 30.80 75.12
C VAL A 448 -39.48 29.51 75.74
N ALA A 449 -40.34 28.49 75.94
CA ALA A 449 -39.88 27.17 76.38
C ALA A 449 -38.92 26.51 75.37
N PHE A 450 -39.17 26.69 74.07
CA PHE A 450 -38.28 26.24 73.01
C PHE A 450 -36.92 26.94 73.07
N LEU A 451 -36.88 28.27 73.25
CA LEU A 451 -35.63 29.01 73.42
C LEU A 451 -34.86 28.56 74.66
N GLU A 452 -35.56 28.24 75.75
CA GLU A 452 -34.91 27.70 76.95
C GLU A 452 -34.28 26.33 76.69
N CYS A 453 -34.97 25.44 75.96
CA CYS A 453 -34.38 24.17 75.52
C CYS A 453 -33.16 24.41 74.62
N LEU A 454 -33.25 25.36 73.68
CA LEU A 454 -32.14 25.71 72.80
C LEU A 454 -30.94 26.28 73.57
N ARG A 455 -31.17 27.08 74.61
CA ARG A 455 -30.14 27.61 75.51
C ARG A 455 -29.47 26.48 76.29
N GLN A 456 -30.26 25.59 76.91
CA GLN A 456 -29.75 24.42 77.65
C GLN A 456 -28.85 23.53 76.79
N LEU A 457 -29.30 23.21 75.56
CA LEU A 457 -28.49 22.43 74.63
C LEU A 457 -27.25 23.19 74.16
N GLY A 458 -27.38 24.49 73.94
CA GLY A 458 -26.27 25.39 73.65
C GLY A 458 -25.18 25.33 74.73
N GLU A 459 -25.53 25.59 75.98
CA GLU A 459 -24.60 25.55 77.11
C GLU A 459 -23.98 24.17 77.32
N PHE A 460 -24.75 23.10 77.13
CA PHE A 460 -24.21 21.74 77.16
C PHE A 460 -23.13 21.54 76.10
N VAL A 461 -23.35 22.03 74.88
CA VAL A 461 -22.38 21.97 73.78
C VAL A 461 -21.15 22.83 74.05
N GLU A 462 -21.32 24.06 74.55
CA GLU A 462 -20.21 24.95 74.93
C GLU A 462 -19.34 24.32 76.04
N ASN A 463 -19.98 23.74 77.06
CA ASN A 463 -19.28 23.08 78.18
C ASN A 463 -18.61 21.77 77.75
N SER A 464 -19.24 21.03 76.84
CA SER A 464 -18.65 19.79 76.27
C SER A 464 -17.45 20.08 75.37
N ALA A 465 -17.43 21.24 74.71
CA ALA A 465 -16.32 21.69 73.87
C ALA A 465 -15.18 22.36 74.67
N ALA A 466 -15.43 22.81 75.90
CA ALA A 466 -14.47 23.50 76.75
C ALA A 466 -13.50 22.57 77.51
N VAL A 467 -13.60 21.25 77.38
CA VAL A 467 -12.62 20.31 77.97
C VAL A 467 -11.32 20.37 77.14
N PRO A 468 -10.20 20.91 77.67
CA PRO A 468 -8.99 21.14 76.90
C PRO A 468 -8.14 19.87 76.84
N THR A 469 -8.02 19.28 75.66
CA THR A 469 -6.90 18.38 75.35
C THR A 469 -5.65 19.22 75.05
N HIS A 470 -4.84 19.45 76.09
CA HIS A 470 -3.44 19.92 76.13
C HIS A 470 -3.05 21.30 75.53
N PRO A 471 -2.07 22.01 76.14
CA PRO A 471 -1.58 23.30 75.66
C PRO A 471 -0.43 23.09 74.66
N ALA A 472 -0.54 23.70 73.48
CA ALA A 472 0.61 23.94 72.61
C ALA A 472 0.89 25.44 72.55
N THR A 473 2.13 25.76 72.82
CA THR A 473 2.79 27.07 72.89
C THR A 473 2.53 27.97 71.68
N GLY A 474 2.44 29.28 71.96
CA GLY A 474 1.86 30.27 71.05
C GLY A 474 2.69 30.73 69.86
N GLN A 475 2.01 31.46 68.99
CA GLN A 475 2.59 32.57 68.24
C GLN A 475 1.48 33.50 67.72
N SER A 476 1.71 34.80 67.89
CA SER A 476 0.93 35.90 67.35
C SER A 476 1.14 36.01 65.83
N GLY A 477 0.06 36.24 65.07
CA GLY A 477 0.11 36.43 63.62
C GLY A 477 -1.21 36.93 63.04
N SER A 478 -1.14 38.10 62.41
CA SER A 478 -2.20 38.94 61.85
C SER A 478 -3.11 38.30 60.77
N HIS A 479 -4.35 38.79 60.75
CA HIS A 479 -5.35 38.83 59.65
C HIS A 479 -4.83 38.55 58.22
N ILE A 480 -5.43 37.57 57.52
CA ILE A 480 -5.96 37.61 56.13
C ILE A 480 -7.10 36.56 56.01
N GLY A 481 -8.16 36.85 55.23
CA GLY A 481 -9.48 36.21 55.28
C GLY A 481 -9.69 34.79 54.73
N GLY A 482 -10.88 34.26 55.03
CA GLY A 482 -11.46 32.98 54.62
C GLY A 482 -12.28 32.34 55.77
N PRO A 483 -13.56 31.92 55.58
CA PRO A 483 -14.41 31.48 56.68
C PRO A 483 -14.08 30.02 57.05
N GLY A 484 -13.03 29.82 57.84
CA GLY A 484 -12.54 28.49 58.16
C GLY A 484 -11.48 28.47 59.26
N GLY A 485 -11.85 28.89 60.47
CA GLY A 485 -11.00 28.75 61.66
C GLY A 485 -11.83 28.90 62.92
N ALA A 486 -11.90 27.85 63.72
CA ALA A 486 -12.73 27.78 64.93
C ALA A 486 -12.20 28.70 66.04
N PRO A 487 -12.98 29.69 66.50
CA PRO A 487 -12.87 30.20 67.86
C PRO A 487 -13.78 29.37 68.78
N GLY A 488 -13.56 29.42 70.10
CA GLY A 488 -14.31 28.64 71.09
C GLY A 488 -15.81 28.54 70.79
N VAL A 489 -16.35 27.33 70.95
CA VAL A 489 -17.75 27.01 70.66
C VAL A 489 -18.61 27.87 71.58
N LYS A 490 -19.08 29.00 71.06
CA LYS A 490 -20.02 29.90 71.72
C LYS A 490 -21.15 30.15 70.75
N MET A 491 -22.38 30.02 71.22
CA MET A 491 -23.58 30.23 70.45
C MET A 491 -23.53 31.63 69.79
N PRO A 492 -23.82 31.74 68.48
CA PRO A 492 -23.70 33.00 67.75
C PRO A 492 -24.58 34.13 68.31
N TYR A 493 -25.71 33.77 68.93
CA TYR A 493 -26.65 34.71 69.54
C TYR A 493 -26.97 34.28 70.97
N GLU A 494 -26.85 35.22 71.90
CA GLU A 494 -27.17 34.99 73.31
C GLU A 494 -28.69 34.89 73.51
N ILE A 495 -29.12 33.85 74.22
CA ILE A 495 -30.53 33.61 74.53
C ILE A 495 -30.79 33.99 75.99
N ARG A 496 -31.62 35.02 76.21
CA ARG A 496 -32.03 35.49 77.54
C ARG A 496 -33.55 35.41 77.65
N LYS A 497 -34.06 34.32 78.22
CA LYS A 497 -35.49 34.05 78.43
C LYS A 497 -36.30 34.21 77.13
N ASP A 498 -37.01 35.33 76.97
CA ASP A 498 -37.91 35.63 75.86
C ASP A 498 -37.27 36.45 74.74
N ARG A 499 -35.97 36.76 74.85
CA ARG A 499 -35.21 37.47 73.83
C ARG A 499 -34.03 36.65 73.34
N ILE A 500 -33.82 36.72 72.03
CA ILE A 500 -32.63 36.21 71.36
C ILE A 500 -31.90 37.40 70.76
N HIS A 501 -30.66 37.62 71.20
CA HIS A 501 -29.89 38.84 70.94
C HIS A 501 -30.68 40.11 71.35
N ASP A 502 -31.06 40.95 70.39
CA ASP A 502 -31.78 42.21 70.58
C ASP A 502 -33.31 42.09 70.40
N GLN A 503 -33.82 40.94 69.95
CA GLN A 503 -35.22 40.76 69.53
C GLN A 503 -36.00 39.79 70.42
N SER A 504 -37.30 40.03 70.60
CA SER A 504 -38.18 39.12 71.36
C SER A 504 -38.84 38.09 70.45
N ILE A 505 -38.90 36.83 70.93
CA ILE A 505 -39.61 35.75 70.22
C ILE A 505 -41.13 35.79 70.43
N LYS A 506 -41.62 36.63 71.35
CA LYS A 506 -43.06 36.77 71.61
C LYS A 506 -43.73 37.57 70.50
N LEU A 507 -44.76 36.99 69.90
CA LEU A 507 -45.51 37.62 68.83
C LEU A 507 -46.46 38.71 69.37
N ALA A 508 -46.99 38.56 70.60
CA ALA A 508 -47.96 39.51 71.16
C ALA A 508 -47.39 40.91 71.48
N LEU A 509 -46.06 41.05 71.58
CA LEU A 509 -45.38 42.29 71.99
C LEU A 509 -44.42 42.85 70.93
N ASN A 510 -44.33 42.20 69.76
CA ASN A 510 -43.32 42.50 68.75
C ASN A 510 -43.97 42.84 67.40
N LYS A 511 -43.30 43.68 66.60
CA LYS A 511 -43.66 43.90 65.20
C LYS A 511 -43.25 42.65 64.41
N ASP A 512 -44.03 42.31 63.39
CA ASP A 512 -43.80 41.18 62.47
C ASP A 512 -42.33 41.06 61.99
N GLU A 513 -41.67 42.19 61.70
CA GLU A 513 -40.25 42.23 61.32
C GLU A 513 -39.29 41.81 62.46
N GLY A 514 -39.52 42.29 63.69
CA GLY A 514 -38.71 41.95 64.86
C GLY A 514 -38.88 40.48 65.25
N TRP A 515 -40.10 39.96 65.13
CA TRP A 515 -40.37 38.55 65.35
C TRP A 515 -39.70 37.66 64.30
N THR A 516 -39.78 38.03 63.02
CA THR A 516 -39.09 37.30 61.94
C THR A 516 -37.57 37.30 62.12
N LYS A 517 -36.99 38.41 62.58
CA LYS A 517 -35.57 38.50 62.91
C LYS A 517 -35.20 37.59 64.09
N ALA A 518 -36.05 37.50 65.11
CA ALA A 518 -35.88 36.56 66.22
C ALA A 518 -35.91 35.09 65.74
N CYS A 519 -36.89 34.72 64.90
CA CYS A 519 -36.98 33.39 64.28
C CYS A 519 -35.74 33.06 63.43
N LYS A 520 -35.20 34.04 62.68
CA LYS A 520 -33.95 33.90 61.92
C LYS A 520 -32.75 33.63 62.83
N TYR A 521 -32.64 34.32 63.96
CA TYR A 521 -31.60 34.04 64.94
C TYR A 521 -31.75 32.66 65.57
N THR A 522 -32.98 32.22 65.86
CA THR A 522 -33.26 30.88 66.39
C THR A 522 -32.78 29.79 65.42
N LEU A 523 -33.15 29.88 64.13
CA LEU A 523 -32.70 28.91 63.12
C LEU A 523 -31.19 28.96 62.89
N THR A 524 -30.57 30.15 63.00
CA THR A 524 -29.10 30.27 62.90
C THR A 524 -28.41 29.56 64.06
N CYS A 525 -28.94 29.69 65.28
CA CYS A 525 -28.48 28.95 66.45
C CYS A 525 -28.66 27.43 66.27
N CYS A 526 -29.81 26.98 65.76
CA CYS A 526 -30.02 25.57 65.43
C CYS A 526 -29.03 25.06 64.37
N LYS A 527 -28.74 25.86 63.33
CA LYS A 527 -27.75 25.53 62.30
C LYS A 527 -26.34 25.42 62.86
N TYR A 528 -25.98 26.28 63.81
CA TYR A 528 -24.70 26.22 64.50
C TYR A 528 -24.56 24.92 65.30
N LEU A 529 -25.59 24.54 66.06
CA LEU A 529 -25.62 23.27 66.79
C LEU A 529 -25.57 22.06 65.86
N LEU A 530 -26.25 22.13 64.71
CA LEU A 530 -26.19 21.10 63.67
C LEU A 530 -24.78 20.92 63.11
N ALA A 531 -24.09 22.02 62.82
CA ALA A 531 -22.70 21.99 62.36
C ALA A 531 -21.76 21.41 63.43
N HIS A 532 -21.98 21.76 64.70
CA HIS A 532 -21.22 21.19 65.82
C HIS A 532 -21.45 19.68 65.95
N ALA A 533 -22.70 19.21 65.93
CA ALA A 533 -23.03 17.79 66.00
C ALA A 533 -22.39 16.99 64.84
N ASN A 534 -22.41 17.55 63.62
CA ASN A 534 -21.75 16.94 62.46
C ASN A 534 -20.21 16.87 62.63
N ASN A 535 -19.59 17.90 63.22
CA ASN A 535 -18.15 17.91 63.50
C ASN A 535 -17.78 16.89 64.58
N VAL A 536 -18.59 16.75 65.64
CA VAL A 536 -18.42 15.74 66.68
C VAL A 536 -18.48 14.33 66.08
N GLU A 537 -19.39 14.07 65.14
CA GLU A 537 -19.44 12.79 64.43
C GLU A 537 -18.22 12.56 63.54
N SER A 538 -17.77 13.58 62.80
CA SER A 538 -16.53 13.49 62.01
C SER A 538 -15.32 13.15 62.87
N MET A 539 -15.22 13.74 64.08
CA MET A 539 -14.15 13.42 65.03
C MET A 539 -14.32 12.05 65.68
N GLY A 540 -15.55 11.63 65.99
CA GLY A 540 -15.85 10.30 66.53
C GLY A 540 -15.57 9.17 65.55
N ALA A 541 -15.83 9.40 64.27
CA ALA A 541 -15.52 8.45 63.18
C ALA A 541 -14.02 8.35 62.88
N LYS A 542 -13.24 9.43 63.07
CA LYS A 542 -11.76 9.42 62.92
C LYS A 542 -11.02 8.75 64.09
N ARG A 543 -11.67 8.61 65.25
CA ARG A 543 -11.10 7.96 66.46
C ARG A 543 -11.39 6.46 66.55
N ARG A 544 -12.32 5.95 65.73
CA ARG A 544 -12.53 4.53 65.50
C ARG A 544 -11.74 4.09 64.29
#